data_AF-A0A8K9UNT5-F1
#
_entry.id   AF-A0A8K9UNT5-F1
#
_cell.length_a   1.000
_cell.length_b   1.000
_cell.length_c   1.000
_cell.angle_alpha   90.00
_cell.angle_beta   90.00
_cell.angle_gamma   90.00
#
_symmetry.space_group_name_H-M   'P 1'
#
loop_
_entity.id
_entity.type
_entity.pdbx_description
1 polymer ?
#
loop_
_entity_poly.entity_id
_entity_poly.type
_entity_poly.pdbx_seq_one_letter_code
_entity_poly.pdbx_strand_id
1 'polypeptide(L)'
;MAATIGRLLKTSVIVASGGLKAALPHGTSVSKASRILTHPALQKACLSTSPAKWAPAVTQHAPHFKATAVHNGEFKEMGLDDFKGKYLVLFFYPLDFTFVCPTEIISFSDKASEFHDINCEVVGVSVDSHFAHLAWINTPRKAGGLGEIHIPLLADLNKQVSRDYGVLLEGPGIALRGLFIIDPNGVVKHMSVNDLPVGRCVDETLRLVRAFQFVETHGEVCPASWTPDSPTVRPLPFTPPFTTPPGPQTSEINTNTKKCVAKSWSHQFFFFRSSQLPKVQRSTLRRSTTRGLALHSLIFNKVSTTEKKTLNRYTKYFPLGLD
;
A
#
# COMPACT_ATOMS: atom_id res chain seq x y z
N MET A 1 -56.84 -31.25 2.07
CA MET A 1 -57.29 -31.76 3.38
C MET A 1 -56.12 -31.57 4.34
N ALA A 2 -55.91 -30.42 4.99
CA ALA A 2 -56.66 -29.82 6.10
C ALA A 2 -56.71 -30.70 7.36
N ALA A 3 -55.82 -30.45 8.32
CA ALA A 3 -56.13 -30.50 9.75
C ALA A 3 -55.08 -29.71 10.54
N THR A 4 -55.60 -28.79 11.36
CA THR A 4 -54.94 -27.72 12.09
C THR A 4 -55.34 -27.88 13.58
N ILE A 5 -54.59 -27.23 14.49
CA ILE A 5 -55.01 -26.69 15.82
C ILE A 5 -54.79 -27.55 17.09
N GLY A 6 -54.18 -26.90 18.10
CA GLY A 6 -54.41 -27.15 19.53
C GLY A 6 -53.18 -26.85 20.41
N ARG A 7 -52.75 -25.59 20.61
CA ARG A 7 -53.16 -24.57 21.60
C ARG A 7 -52.65 -24.79 23.05
N LEU A 8 -51.96 -23.75 23.53
CA LEU A 8 -51.45 -23.45 24.87
C LEU A 8 -52.42 -23.70 26.03
N LEU A 9 -51.87 -24.00 27.22
CA LEU A 9 -52.33 -23.48 28.51
C LEU A 9 -51.12 -23.17 29.44
N LYS A 10 -51.02 -21.90 29.84
CA LYS A 10 -50.25 -21.40 30.99
C LYS A 10 -51.18 -21.42 32.21
N THR A 11 -50.66 -21.78 33.38
CA THR A 11 -51.08 -21.19 34.66
C THR A 11 -49.94 -21.27 35.68
N SER A 12 -49.80 -20.19 36.45
CA SER A 12 -48.78 -19.94 37.45
C SER A 12 -49.40 -19.86 38.86
N VAL A 13 -48.50 -19.91 39.86
CA VAL A 13 -48.62 -19.41 41.25
C VAL A 13 -49.23 -20.36 42.28
N ILE A 14 -48.46 -20.63 43.36
CA ILE A 14 -48.79 -20.25 44.76
C ILE A 14 -47.52 -20.29 45.63
N VAL A 15 -47.46 -19.28 46.50
CA VAL A 15 -46.47 -18.90 47.50
C VAL A 15 -46.55 -19.81 48.74
N ALA A 16 -45.40 -20.08 49.38
CA ALA A 16 -45.38 -20.47 50.79
C ALA A 16 -44.20 -19.78 51.52
N SER A 17 -44.58 -18.91 52.43
CA SER A 17 -43.78 -18.19 53.42
C SER A 17 -43.51 -19.05 54.66
N GLY A 18 -42.31 -18.97 55.23
CA GLY A 18 -42.04 -19.52 56.56
C GLY A 18 -40.66 -19.10 57.07
N GLY A 19 -40.62 -18.04 57.87
CA GLY A 19 -39.43 -17.64 58.63
C GLY A 19 -39.41 -18.26 60.02
N LEU A 20 -38.22 -18.42 60.60
CA LEU A 20 -38.00 -18.51 62.04
C LEU A 20 -36.63 -17.90 62.38
N LYS A 21 -36.59 -17.12 63.47
CA LYS A 21 -35.47 -16.31 63.98
C LYS A 21 -34.79 -16.95 65.20
N ALA A 22 -33.58 -16.44 65.48
CA ALA A 22 -32.86 -16.32 66.77
C ALA A 22 -32.07 -17.58 67.23
N ALA A 23 -30.91 -17.50 67.91
CA ALA A 23 -30.33 -16.46 68.76
C ALA A 23 -28.78 -16.56 68.86
N LEU A 24 -28.16 -15.47 69.33
CA LEU A 24 -26.73 -15.28 69.69
C LEU A 24 -26.35 -15.95 71.04
N PRO A 25 -25.04 -16.07 71.35
CA PRO A 25 -24.51 -15.17 72.39
C PRO A 25 -23.10 -14.58 72.14
N HIS A 26 -22.86 -13.43 72.77
CA HIS A 26 -21.56 -12.75 73.03
C HIS A 26 -20.56 -13.68 73.76
N GLY A 27 -19.23 -13.51 73.77
CA GLY A 27 -18.27 -12.47 73.36
C GLY A 27 -16.89 -12.79 73.98
N THR A 28 -15.90 -11.90 73.77
CA THR A 28 -14.46 -11.92 74.18
C THR A 28 -13.50 -12.67 73.23
N SER A 29 -12.26 -12.25 72.93
CA SER A 29 -11.52 -10.97 72.84
C SER A 29 -10.12 -11.33 72.28
N VAL A 30 -9.49 -10.46 71.47
CA VAL A 30 -8.06 -10.42 71.06
C VAL A 30 -7.55 -11.63 70.25
N SER A 31 -7.07 -11.51 69.01
CA SER A 31 -5.73 -10.99 68.67
C SER A 31 -5.53 -10.91 67.15
N LYS A 32 -4.87 -9.85 66.69
CA LYS A 32 -4.38 -9.69 65.31
C LYS A 32 -3.47 -10.87 64.91
N ALA A 33 -3.71 -11.42 63.72
CA ALA A 33 -2.65 -11.98 62.88
C ALA A 33 -3.11 -11.95 61.41
N SER A 34 -2.55 -11.01 60.66
CA SER A 34 -2.68 -10.94 59.21
C SER A 34 -2.03 -12.18 58.60
N ARG A 35 -2.83 -13.09 58.01
CA ARG A 35 -2.31 -14.19 57.19
C ARG A 35 -2.39 -13.78 55.72
N ILE A 36 -1.25 -13.33 55.22
CA ILE A 36 -0.97 -13.22 53.79
C ILE A 36 -0.92 -14.65 53.23
N LEU A 37 -1.92 -15.03 52.45
CA LEU A 37 -1.86 -16.22 51.60
C LEU A 37 -1.15 -15.84 50.31
N THR A 38 0.16 -16.06 50.27
CA THR A 38 0.95 -16.03 49.03
C THR A 38 0.63 -17.28 48.21
N HIS A 39 -0.23 -17.14 47.20
CA HIS A 39 -0.26 -18.08 46.08
C HIS A 39 0.97 -17.84 45.21
N PRO A 40 1.80 -18.85 44.89
CA PRO A 40 2.73 -18.74 43.78
C PRO A 40 1.89 -18.86 42.51
N ALA A 41 1.47 -17.71 41.97
CA ALA A 41 1.05 -17.64 40.59
C ALA A 41 2.26 -18.05 39.74
N LEU A 42 2.22 -19.26 39.19
CA LEU A 42 3.07 -19.69 38.09
C LEU A 42 2.78 -18.76 36.90
N GLN A 43 3.43 -17.59 36.91
CA GLN A 43 3.67 -16.83 35.70
C GLN A 43 4.50 -17.73 34.80
N LYS A 44 3.83 -18.44 33.88
CA LYS A 44 4.44 -18.79 32.60
C LYS A 44 4.80 -17.47 31.95
N ALA A 45 5.98 -16.96 32.27
CA ALA A 45 6.68 -16.04 31.41
C ALA A 45 6.93 -16.82 30.12
N CYS A 46 6.04 -16.64 29.14
CA CYS A 46 6.35 -16.93 27.75
C CYS A 46 7.49 -15.98 27.39
N LEU A 47 8.73 -16.44 27.61
CA LEU A 47 9.89 -15.88 26.96
C LEU A 47 9.67 -16.08 25.47
N SER A 48 9.13 -15.04 24.83
CA SER A 48 9.10 -14.93 23.39
C SER A 48 10.55 -14.89 22.91
N THR A 49 11.05 -16.04 22.48
CA THR A 49 12.33 -16.18 21.78
C THR A 49 12.20 -15.81 20.29
N SER A 50 11.13 -15.13 19.88
CA SER A 50 11.09 -14.56 18.53
C SER A 50 12.21 -13.53 18.41
N PRO A 51 13.13 -13.68 17.45
CA PRO A 51 14.05 -12.61 17.13
C PRO A 51 13.20 -11.39 16.78
N ALA A 52 13.65 -10.20 17.17
CA ALA A 52 12.97 -8.95 16.94
C ALA A 52 12.31 -8.94 15.55
N LYS A 53 10.99 -8.73 15.51
CA LYS A 53 10.18 -8.60 14.28
C LYS A 53 10.82 -7.53 13.39
N TRP A 54 11.71 -7.92 12.49
CA TRP A 54 12.13 -7.06 11.41
C TRP A 54 10.97 -7.03 10.41
N ALA A 55 10.32 -5.86 10.33
CA ALA A 55 9.46 -5.55 9.20
C ALA A 55 10.22 -5.82 7.90
N PRO A 56 9.55 -6.24 6.82
CA PRO A 56 10.22 -6.47 5.55
C PRO A 56 10.90 -5.16 5.13
N ALA A 57 12.18 -5.26 4.79
CA ALA A 57 12.97 -4.13 4.36
C ALA A 57 13.63 -4.47 3.03
N VAL A 58 13.71 -3.49 2.13
CA VAL A 58 14.48 -3.63 0.90
C VAL A 58 15.91 -4.02 1.25
N THR A 59 16.52 -4.91 0.46
CA THR A 59 17.83 -5.57 0.66
C THR A 59 17.86 -6.70 1.69
N GLN A 60 16.79 -6.94 2.44
CA GLN A 60 16.70 -8.06 3.39
C GLN A 60 15.96 -9.25 2.79
N HIS A 61 16.19 -10.44 3.35
CA HIS A 61 15.40 -11.61 2.99
C HIS A 61 13.91 -11.39 3.33
N ALA A 62 13.04 -11.81 2.43
CA ALA A 62 11.60 -11.76 2.64
C ALA A 62 11.20 -12.65 3.83
N PRO A 63 10.29 -12.20 4.72
CA PRO A 63 9.77 -13.04 5.78
C PRO A 63 9.18 -14.35 5.22
N HIS A 64 9.55 -15.48 5.82
CA HIS A 64 9.06 -16.77 5.38
C HIS A 64 7.56 -16.90 5.62
N PHE A 65 6.82 -17.45 4.67
CA PHE A 65 5.42 -17.80 4.81
C PHE A 65 5.13 -19.18 4.26
N LYS A 66 4.09 -19.81 4.81
CA LYS A 66 3.48 -21.04 4.28
C LYS A 66 2.01 -21.05 4.66
N ALA A 67 1.12 -21.15 3.67
CA ALA A 67 -0.31 -21.18 3.88
C ALA A 67 -1.05 -21.87 2.72
N THR A 68 -2.34 -22.17 2.93
CA THR A 68 -3.21 -22.69 1.88
C THR A 68 -3.56 -21.57 0.90
N ALA A 69 -3.49 -21.87 -0.39
CA ALA A 69 -3.93 -21.00 -1.46
C ALA A 69 -4.95 -21.70 -2.36
N VAL A 70 -5.74 -20.90 -3.07
CA VAL A 70 -6.54 -21.36 -4.20
C VAL A 70 -5.76 -21.10 -5.48
N HIS A 71 -5.52 -22.13 -6.27
CA HIS A 71 -4.86 -22.03 -7.57
C HIS A 71 -5.56 -22.97 -8.56
N ASN A 72 -5.99 -22.45 -9.71
CA ASN A 72 -6.74 -23.20 -10.72
C ASN A 72 -7.98 -23.94 -10.16
N GLY A 73 -8.67 -23.33 -9.18
CA GLY A 73 -9.85 -23.91 -8.54
C GLY A 73 -9.57 -24.96 -7.46
N GLU A 74 -8.31 -25.30 -7.20
CA GLU A 74 -7.89 -26.29 -6.21
C GLU A 74 -7.22 -25.66 -4.99
N PHE A 75 -7.29 -26.35 -3.84
CA PHE A 75 -6.57 -25.96 -2.64
C PHE A 75 -5.18 -26.55 -2.64
N LYS A 76 -4.16 -25.70 -2.53
CA LYS A 76 -2.75 -26.10 -2.52
C LYS A 76 -2.02 -25.40 -1.38
N GLU A 77 -1.16 -26.11 -0.66
CA GLU A 77 -0.19 -25.43 0.22
C GLU A 77 0.89 -24.77 -0.63
N MET A 78 1.17 -23.50 -0.34
CA MET A 78 2.27 -22.76 -0.95
C MET A 78 3.06 -22.01 0.12
N GLY A 79 4.36 -21.89 -0.09
CA GLY A 79 5.24 -21.08 0.73
C GLY A 79 6.26 -20.31 -0.11
N LEU A 80 7.03 -19.45 0.56
CA LEU A 80 8.07 -18.65 -0.09
C LEU A 80 9.09 -19.53 -0.84
N ASP A 81 9.37 -20.72 -0.31
CA ASP A 81 10.33 -21.67 -0.88
C ASP A 81 9.93 -22.22 -2.25
N ASP A 82 8.64 -22.24 -2.58
CA ASP A 82 8.14 -22.72 -3.89
C ASP A 82 8.51 -21.77 -5.04
N PHE A 83 8.93 -20.54 -4.71
CA PHE A 83 9.26 -19.48 -5.66
C PHE A 83 10.78 -19.27 -5.82
N LYS A 84 11.62 -20.12 -5.19
CA LYS A 84 13.07 -20.04 -5.35
C LYS A 84 13.48 -20.16 -6.82
N GLY A 85 14.42 -19.32 -7.25
CA GLY A 85 14.86 -19.26 -8.65
C GLY A 85 13.95 -18.43 -9.56
N LYS A 86 12.84 -17.88 -9.06
CA LYS A 86 11.93 -17.00 -9.79
C LYS A 86 11.80 -15.66 -9.07
N TYR A 87 11.46 -14.62 -9.82
CA TYR A 87 10.94 -13.41 -9.19
C TYR A 87 9.53 -13.68 -8.63
N LEU A 88 9.18 -13.02 -7.53
CA LEU A 88 7.87 -13.11 -6.93
C LEU A 88 7.33 -11.72 -6.65
N VAL A 89 6.17 -11.41 -7.23
CA VAL A 89 5.33 -10.27 -6.82
C VAL A 89 4.32 -10.80 -5.80
N LEU A 90 4.55 -10.49 -4.52
CA LEU A 90 3.63 -10.81 -3.44
C LEU A 90 2.84 -9.56 -3.08
N PHE A 91 1.53 -9.57 -3.30
CA PHE A 91 0.68 -8.41 -3.03
C PHE A 91 -0.46 -8.74 -2.08
N PHE A 92 -0.65 -7.88 -1.09
CA PHE A 92 -1.72 -7.96 -0.11
C PHE A 92 -2.90 -7.11 -0.56
N TYR A 93 -4.11 -7.57 -0.26
CA TYR A 93 -5.32 -6.78 -0.45
C TYR A 93 -6.21 -6.90 0.80
N PRO A 94 -7.04 -5.88 1.08
CA PRO A 94 -7.79 -5.83 2.34
C PRO A 94 -8.72 -7.02 2.60
N LEU A 95 -9.68 -7.26 1.70
CA LEU A 95 -10.76 -8.24 1.88
C LEU A 95 -11.35 -8.68 0.53
N ASP A 96 -11.78 -9.93 0.47
CA ASP A 96 -12.65 -10.49 -0.57
C ASP A 96 -14.02 -9.77 -0.60
N PHE A 97 -14.71 -9.81 -1.74
CA PHE A 97 -16.05 -9.21 -1.96
C PHE A 97 -16.14 -7.70 -1.65
N THR A 98 -15.06 -6.96 -1.91
CA THR A 98 -15.00 -5.49 -1.79
C THR A 98 -14.82 -4.81 -3.14
N PHE A 99 -14.52 -3.50 -3.16
CA PHE A 99 -14.65 -2.67 -4.36
C PHE A 99 -13.38 -2.60 -5.22
N VAL A 100 -12.25 -2.19 -4.64
CA VAL A 100 -10.99 -1.96 -5.37
C VAL A 100 -10.19 -3.26 -5.52
N CYS A 101 -10.27 -4.16 -4.53
CA CYS A 101 -9.55 -5.44 -4.53
C CYS A 101 -9.78 -6.29 -5.80
N PRO A 102 -11.01 -6.52 -6.29
CA PRO A 102 -11.21 -7.31 -7.50
C PRO A 102 -10.57 -6.64 -8.72
N THR A 103 -10.56 -5.31 -8.81
CA THR A 103 -9.93 -4.61 -9.94
C THR A 103 -8.42 -4.84 -10.01
N GLU A 104 -7.75 -4.94 -8.86
CA GLU A 104 -6.31 -5.20 -8.79
C GLU A 104 -6.00 -6.66 -9.13
N ILE A 105 -6.71 -7.60 -8.51
CA ILE A 105 -6.53 -9.04 -8.73
C ILE A 105 -6.78 -9.39 -10.20
N ILE A 106 -7.85 -8.87 -10.79
CA ILE A 106 -8.17 -9.05 -12.21
C ILE A 106 -7.06 -8.46 -13.07
N SER A 107 -6.58 -7.25 -12.78
CA SER A 107 -5.54 -6.62 -13.60
C SER A 107 -4.21 -7.37 -13.55
N PHE A 108 -3.83 -7.96 -12.41
CA PHE A 108 -2.65 -8.84 -12.32
C PHE A 108 -2.89 -10.16 -13.04
N SER A 109 -4.06 -10.76 -12.87
CA SER A 109 -4.43 -12.02 -13.50
C SER A 109 -4.45 -11.95 -15.02
N ASP A 110 -5.02 -10.88 -15.58
CA ASP A 110 -5.12 -10.68 -17.03
C ASP A 110 -3.72 -10.43 -17.65
N LYS A 111 -2.75 -9.95 -16.86
CA LYS A 111 -1.35 -9.76 -17.25
C LYS A 111 -0.40 -10.85 -16.74
N ALA A 112 -0.91 -11.94 -16.16
CA ALA A 112 -0.09 -12.97 -15.53
C ALA A 112 0.93 -13.59 -16.51
N SER A 113 0.55 -13.75 -17.78
CA SER A 113 1.47 -14.23 -18.82
C SER A 113 2.69 -13.34 -19.00
N GLU A 114 2.54 -12.00 -18.94
CA GLU A 114 3.67 -11.08 -19.09
C GLU A 114 4.67 -11.19 -17.94
N PHE A 115 4.20 -11.56 -16.73
CA PHE A 115 5.07 -11.86 -15.60
C PHE A 115 5.75 -13.23 -15.78
N HIS A 116 4.99 -14.25 -16.20
CA HIS A 116 5.54 -15.59 -16.44
C HIS A 116 6.62 -15.58 -17.52
N ASP A 117 6.45 -14.81 -18.60
CA ASP A 117 7.40 -14.68 -19.71
C ASP A 117 8.77 -14.13 -19.26
N ILE A 118 8.79 -13.37 -18.16
CA ILE A 118 10.02 -12.84 -17.55
C ILE A 118 10.43 -13.61 -16.29
N ASN A 119 10.00 -14.87 -16.13
CA ASN A 119 10.31 -15.72 -14.98
C ASN A 119 9.91 -15.09 -13.63
N CYS A 120 8.73 -14.47 -13.59
CA CYS A 120 8.13 -13.86 -12.41
C CYS A 120 6.76 -14.45 -12.12
N GLU A 121 6.53 -14.85 -10.88
CA GLU A 121 5.22 -15.32 -10.39
C GLU A 121 4.50 -14.17 -9.65
N VAL A 122 3.18 -14.22 -9.61
CA VAL A 122 2.35 -13.22 -8.92
C VAL A 122 1.41 -13.92 -7.96
N VAL A 123 1.40 -13.50 -6.69
CA VAL A 123 0.56 -14.12 -5.63
C VAL A 123 -0.21 -13.02 -4.89
N GLY A 124 -1.53 -13.18 -4.84
CA GLY A 124 -2.40 -12.35 -4.02
C GLY A 124 -2.56 -12.91 -2.62
N VAL A 125 -2.65 -12.06 -1.60
CA VAL A 125 -2.82 -12.46 -0.19
C VAL A 125 -3.88 -11.60 0.48
N SER A 126 -4.80 -12.23 1.21
CA SER A 126 -5.63 -11.52 2.20
C SER A 126 -5.84 -12.37 3.44
N VAL A 127 -6.50 -11.79 4.43
CA VAL A 127 -6.83 -12.44 5.71
C VAL A 127 -8.05 -13.37 5.62
N ASP A 128 -8.63 -13.52 4.43
CA ASP A 128 -9.81 -14.34 4.18
C ASP A 128 -9.43 -15.84 4.12
N SER A 129 -10.45 -16.70 4.18
CA SER A 129 -10.25 -18.15 4.06
C SER A 129 -10.13 -18.60 2.60
N HIS A 130 -9.45 -19.72 2.36
CA HIS A 130 -9.38 -20.32 1.02
C HIS A 130 -10.77 -20.72 0.48
N PHE A 131 -11.76 -20.98 1.34
CA PHE A 131 -13.15 -21.17 0.93
C PHE A 131 -13.79 -19.88 0.41
N ALA A 132 -13.50 -18.73 1.04
CA ALA A 132 -13.98 -17.43 0.59
C ALA A 132 -13.37 -17.07 -0.76
N HIS A 133 -12.06 -17.28 -0.92
CA HIS A 133 -11.37 -17.09 -2.21
C HIS A 133 -12.01 -17.91 -3.32
N LEU A 134 -12.25 -19.21 -3.09
CA LEU A 134 -12.86 -20.09 -4.10
C LEU A 134 -14.29 -19.63 -4.44
N ALA A 135 -15.09 -19.23 -3.45
CA ALA A 135 -16.42 -18.68 -3.69
C ALA A 135 -16.36 -17.39 -4.52
N TRP A 136 -15.35 -16.54 -4.29
CA TRP A 136 -15.19 -15.28 -5.00
C TRP A 136 -14.70 -15.46 -6.44
N ILE A 137 -13.81 -16.43 -6.67
CA ILE A 137 -13.39 -16.91 -8.01
C ILE A 137 -14.61 -17.43 -8.79
N ASN A 138 -15.46 -18.22 -8.15
CA ASN A 138 -16.68 -18.76 -8.77
C ASN A 138 -17.77 -17.69 -9.00
N THR A 139 -17.61 -16.49 -8.45
CA THR A 139 -18.54 -15.38 -8.68
C THR A 139 -18.18 -14.67 -9.99
N PRO A 140 -19.13 -14.42 -10.91
CA PRO A 140 -18.84 -13.71 -12.16
C PRO A 140 -18.36 -12.27 -11.93
N ARG A 141 -17.44 -11.78 -12.77
CA ARG A 141 -16.93 -10.38 -12.74
C ARG A 141 -18.05 -9.33 -12.75
N LYS A 142 -19.14 -9.59 -13.50
CA LYS A 142 -20.33 -8.71 -13.57
C LYS A 142 -21.06 -8.54 -12.24
N ALA A 143 -20.90 -9.47 -11.30
CA ALA A 143 -21.48 -9.44 -9.97
C ALA A 143 -20.47 -9.00 -8.89
N GLY A 144 -19.31 -8.46 -9.28
CA GLY A 144 -18.24 -8.09 -8.36
C GLY A 144 -17.35 -9.25 -7.91
N GLY A 145 -17.44 -10.40 -8.60
CA GLY A 145 -16.53 -11.53 -8.42
C GLY A 145 -15.24 -11.40 -9.22
N LEU A 146 -14.40 -12.43 -9.17
CA LEU A 146 -13.14 -12.47 -9.92
C LEU A 146 -13.30 -13.20 -11.27
N GLY A 147 -14.21 -14.16 -11.36
CA GLY A 147 -14.26 -15.10 -12.47
C GLY A 147 -12.99 -15.95 -12.57
N GLU A 148 -12.67 -16.42 -13.76
CA GLU A 148 -11.42 -17.13 -14.02
C GLU A 148 -10.21 -16.21 -13.78
N ILE A 149 -9.28 -16.69 -12.95
CA ILE A 149 -8.02 -16.02 -12.64
C ILE A 149 -6.84 -16.98 -12.80
N HIS A 150 -5.69 -16.43 -13.19
CA HIS A 150 -4.45 -17.16 -13.49
C HIS A 150 -3.37 -16.99 -12.41
N ILE A 151 -3.72 -16.35 -11.30
CA ILE A 151 -2.83 -16.13 -10.16
C ILE A 151 -3.39 -16.82 -8.92
N PRO A 152 -2.55 -17.41 -8.06
CA PRO A 152 -2.99 -17.97 -6.80
C PRO A 152 -3.40 -16.88 -5.79
N LEU A 153 -4.38 -17.21 -4.95
CA LEU A 153 -4.80 -16.42 -3.79
C LEU A 153 -4.50 -17.18 -2.49
N LEU A 154 -3.61 -16.63 -1.68
CA LEU A 154 -3.14 -17.18 -0.41
C LEU A 154 -4.02 -16.71 0.76
N ALA A 155 -4.49 -17.66 1.57
CA ALA A 155 -5.35 -17.41 2.72
C ALA A 155 -4.55 -17.24 4.02
N ASP A 156 -4.36 -15.99 4.45
CA ASP A 156 -3.70 -15.61 5.70
C ASP A 156 -4.68 -15.52 6.89
N LEU A 157 -5.39 -16.62 7.15
CA LEU A 157 -6.50 -16.65 8.11
C LEU A 157 -6.06 -16.26 9.54
N ASN A 158 -4.84 -16.66 9.94
CA ASN A 158 -4.23 -16.34 11.24
C ASN A 158 -3.56 -14.94 11.27
N LYS A 159 -3.53 -14.23 10.14
CA LYS A 159 -3.00 -12.87 9.97
C LYS A 159 -1.50 -12.79 10.20
N GLN A 160 -0.82 -13.92 10.22
CA GLN A 160 0.59 -13.99 10.56
C GLN A 160 1.45 -13.50 9.40
N VAL A 161 1.08 -13.85 8.16
CA VAL A 161 1.80 -13.40 6.97
C VAL A 161 1.70 -11.88 6.83
N SER A 162 0.49 -11.32 6.94
CA SER A 162 0.26 -9.88 6.89
C SER A 162 1.00 -9.12 8.00
N ARG A 163 1.12 -9.73 9.18
CA ARG A 163 1.85 -9.17 10.33
C ARG A 163 3.36 -9.21 10.13
N ASP A 164 3.88 -10.32 9.61
CA ASP A 164 5.31 -10.50 9.35
C ASP A 164 5.79 -9.59 8.21
N TYR A 165 4.92 -9.34 7.23
CA TYR A 165 5.13 -8.35 6.19
C TYR A 165 4.78 -6.91 6.62
N GLY A 166 4.35 -6.68 7.87
CA GLY A 166 4.12 -5.33 8.41
C GLY A 166 2.99 -4.54 7.75
N VAL A 167 2.05 -5.22 7.09
CA VAL A 167 0.93 -4.59 6.35
C VAL A 167 -0.42 -4.77 7.06
N LEU A 168 -0.47 -5.54 8.15
CA LEU A 168 -1.68 -5.75 8.92
C LEU A 168 -2.07 -4.51 9.74
N LEU A 169 -3.30 -4.04 9.58
CA LEU A 169 -3.94 -3.12 10.51
C LEU A 169 -4.56 -3.91 11.66
N GLU A 170 -3.91 -3.95 12.81
CA GLU A 170 -4.31 -4.78 13.96
C GLU A 170 -5.73 -4.44 14.48
N GLY A 171 -6.15 -3.18 14.41
CA GLY A 171 -7.49 -2.78 14.87
C GLY A 171 -8.62 -3.34 14.01
N PRO A 172 -8.66 -3.03 12.70
CA PRO A 172 -9.64 -3.59 11.77
C PRO A 172 -9.43 -5.08 11.43
N GLY A 173 -8.23 -5.62 11.62
CA GLY A 173 -7.89 -7.01 11.32
C GLY A 173 -7.73 -7.32 9.83
N ILE A 174 -7.41 -6.31 9.00
CA ILE A 174 -7.24 -6.42 7.54
C ILE A 174 -5.86 -5.92 7.11
N ALA A 175 -5.37 -6.35 5.96
CA ALA A 175 -4.13 -5.84 5.39
C ALA A 175 -4.34 -4.52 4.64
N LEU A 176 -3.33 -3.64 4.68
CA LEU A 176 -3.17 -2.55 3.71
C LEU A 176 -2.84 -3.12 2.32
N ARG A 177 -2.86 -2.26 1.30
CA ARG A 177 -2.47 -2.62 -0.07
C ARG A 177 -0.95 -2.65 -0.22
N GLY A 178 -0.30 -3.57 0.48
CA GLY A 178 1.14 -3.82 0.40
C GLY A 178 1.51 -4.63 -0.83
N LEU A 179 2.63 -4.31 -1.48
CA LEU A 179 3.19 -5.07 -2.60
C LEU A 179 4.69 -5.20 -2.39
N PHE A 180 5.21 -6.40 -2.60
CA PHE A 180 6.62 -6.74 -2.46
C PHE A 180 7.11 -7.41 -3.74
N ILE A 181 8.24 -6.93 -4.27
CA ILE A 181 8.98 -7.60 -5.34
C ILE A 181 10.16 -8.30 -4.69
N ILE A 182 10.17 -9.63 -4.79
CA ILE A 182 11.15 -10.53 -4.20
C ILE A 182 11.94 -11.18 -5.33
N ASP A 183 13.26 -11.23 -5.19
CA ASP A 183 14.15 -11.77 -6.21
C ASP A 183 14.29 -13.31 -6.11
N PRO A 184 14.98 -13.96 -7.07
CA PRO A 184 15.21 -15.41 -7.06
C PRO A 184 15.93 -15.95 -5.83
N ASN A 185 16.64 -15.09 -5.08
CA ASN A 185 17.36 -15.42 -3.85
C ASN A 185 16.51 -15.17 -2.60
N GLY A 186 15.25 -14.79 -2.76
CA GLY A 186 14.34 -14.48 -1.67
C GLY A 186 14.61 -13.13 -1.00
N VAL A 187 15.26 -12.19 -1.68
CA VAL A 187 15.58 -10.84 -1.17
C VAL A 187 14.55 -9.83 -1.68
N VAL A 188 14.03 -8.98 -0.79
CA VAL A 188 13.10 -7.91 -1.14
C VAL A 188 13.84 -6.81 -1.91
N LYS A 189 13.45 -6.56 -3.16
CA LYS A 189 14.03 -5.50 -4.02
C LYS A 189 13.20 -4.22 -4.00
N HIS A 190 11.89 -4.36 -3.83
CA HIS A 190 10.96 -3.23 -3.78
C HIS A 190 9.79 -3.53 -2.86
N MET A 191 9.30 -2.49 -2.20
CA MET A 191 8.03 -2.52 -1.49
C MET A 191 7.26 -1.23 -1.74
N SER A 192 5.93 -1.35 -1.84
CA SER A 192 5.01 -0.21 -1.85
C SER A 192 3.81 -0.52 -0.97
N VAL A 193 3.25 0.51 -0.34
CA VAL A 193 2.06 0.37 0.52
C VAL A 193 1.12 1.52 0.17
N ASN A 194 -0.05 1.16 -0.36
CA ASN A 194 -1.12 2.11 -0.60
C ASN A 194 -2.13 2.07 0.54
N ASP A 195 -2.74 3.21 0.84
CA ASP A 195 -3.94 3.27 1.67
C ASP A 195 -5.12 2.60 0.96
N LEU A 196 -6.15 2.23 1.72
CA LEU A 196 -7.30 1.45 1.29
C LEU A 196 -8.04 2.00 0.04
N PRO A 197 -8.25 3.33 -0.16
CA PRO A 197 -9.07 3.81 -1.25
C PRO A 197 -8.36 3.87 -2.61
N VAL A 198 -7.04 3.67 -2.68
CA VAL A 198 -6.24 3.86 -3.91
C VAL A 198 -5.61 2.55 -4.38
N GLY A 199 -6.04 2.07 -5.55
CA GLY A 199 -5.46 0.89 -6.20
C GLY A 199 -4.03 1.11 -6.72
N ARG A 200 -3.30 0.01 -6.96
CA ARG A 200 -1.95 -0.02 -7.50
C ARG A 200 -1.92 0.00 -9.03
N CYS A 201 -0.74 0.22 -9.58
CA CYS A 201 -0.47 0.17 -11.01
C CYS A 201 0.29 -1.12 -11.37
N VAL A 202 -0.35 -2.01 -12.13
CA VAL A 202 0.27 -3.27 -12.57
C VAL A 202 1.40 -3.03 -13.57
N ASP A 203 1.27 -2.04 -14.46
CA ASP A 203 2.32 -1.67 -15.41
C ASP A 203 3.59 -1.17 -14.74
N GLU A 204 3.45 -0.41 -13.66
CA GLU A 204 4.61 0.03 -12.87
C GLU A 204 5.30 -1.16 -12.19
N THR A 205 4.52 -2.12 -11.69
CA THR A 205 5.06 -3.35 -11.10
C THR A 205 5.87 -4.14 -12.13
N LEU A 206 5.31 -4.34 -13.33
CA LEU A 206 5.99 -5.02 -14.43
C LEU A 206 7.27 -4.29 -14.87
N ARG A 207 7.22 -2.95 -14.96
CA ARG A 207 8.38 -2.12 -15.26
C ARG A 207 9.49 -2.30 -14.22
N LEU A 208 9.15 -2.32 -12.94
CA LEU A 208 10.10 -2.51 -11.84
C LEU A 208 10.75 -3.90 -11.89
N VAL A 209 9.97 -4.97 -12.12
CA VAL A 209 10.54 -6.34 -12.26
C VAL A 209 11.55 -6.37 -13.42
N ARG A 210 11.16 -5.85 -14.60
CA ARG A 210 12.06 -5.77 -15.76
C ARG A 210 13.32 -4.95 -15.47
N ALA A 211 13.21 -3.86 -14.71
CA ALA A 211 14.35 -3.03 -14.33
C ALA A 211 15.33 -3.79 -13.42
N PHE A 212 14.86 -4.49 -12.39
CA PHE A 212 15.74 -5.28 -11.52
C PHE A 212 16.45 -6.40 -12.28
N GLN A 213 15.73 -7.11 -13.15
CA GLN A 213 16.32 -8.15 -14.00
C GLN A 213 17.37 -7.58 -14.97
N PHE A 214 17.13 -6.39 -15.52
CA PHE A 214 18.08 -5.71 -16.39
C PHE A 214 19.38 -5.39 -15.66
N VAL A 215 19.29 -4.80 -14.46
CA VAL A 215 20.45 -4.44 -13.62
C VAL A 215 21.27 -5.70 -13.27
N GLU A 216 20.60 -6.79 -12.92
CA GLU A 216 21.26 -8.06 -12.60
C GLU A 216 21.98 -8.69 -13.80
N THR A 217 21.41 -8.55 -15.00
CA THR A 217 21.97 -9.13 -16.23
C THR A 217 23.13 -8.30 -16.80
N HIS A 218 23.05 -6.97 -16.73
CA HIS A 218 23.98 -6.07 -17.43
C HIS A 218 24.97 -5.34 -16.51
N GLY A 219 24.69 -5.23 -15.21
CA GLY A 219 25.51 -4.47 -14.26
C GLY A 219 25.45 -2.94 -14.43
N GLU A 220 24.53 -2.44 -15.26
CA GLU A 220 24.22 -1.02 -15.41
C GLU A 220 22.98 -0.64 -14.58
N VAL A 221 22.81 0.64 -14.27
CA VAL A 221 21.67 1.12 -13.47
C VAL A 221 20.61 1.80 -14.34
N CYS A 222 19.34 1.61 -13.95
CA CYS A 222 18.18 2.17 -14.63
C CYS A 222 17.86 3.59 -14.11
N PRO A 223 17.79 4.62 -14.97
CA PRO A 223 17.36 5.97 -14.61
C PRO A 223 15.89 6.05 -14.16
N ALA A 224 15.48 7.24 -13.69
CA ALA A 224 14.09 7.53 -13.40
C ALA A 224 13.20 7.31 -14.64
N SER A 225 12.04 6.67 -14.43
CA SER A 225 11.09 6.33 -15.49
C SER A 225 11.65 5.45 -16.62
N TRP A 226 12.72 4.68 -16.35
CA TRP A 226 13.29 3.74 -17.31
C TRP A 226 12.25 2.69 -17.76
N THR A 227 12.20 2.44 -19.07
CA THR A 227 11.46 1.34 -19.71
C THR A 227 12.45 0.45 -20.47
N PRO A 228 12.05 -0.77 -20.87
CA PRO A 228 12.82 -1.54 -21.84
C PRO A 228 13.22 -0.65 -23.03
N ASP A 229 14.44 -0.84 -23.53
CA ASP A 229 15.08 -0.08 -24.62
C ASP A 229 15.46 1.38 -24.30
N SER A 230 15.19 1.88 -23.08
CA SER A 230 15.66 3.21 -22.66
C SER A 230 17.15 3.23 -22.32
N PRO A 231 17.85 4.37 -22.50
CA PRO A 231 19.23 4.54 -22.08
C PRO A 231 19.46 4.24 -20.59
N THR A 232 20.62 3.66 -20.29
CA THR A 232 21.08 3.24 -18.96
C THR A 232 22.31 4.02 -18.52
N VAL A 233 22.70 3.86 -17.26
CA VAL A 233 23.90 4.52 -16.72
C VAL A 233 24.87 3.46 -16.21
N ARG A 234 26.12 3.52 -16.66
CA ARG A 234 27.20 2.71 -16.11
C ARG A 234 27.64 3.29 -14.76
N PRO A 235 27.66 2.52 -13.67
CA PRO A 235 28.00 3.02 -12.33
C PRO A 235 29.51 3.12 -12.12
N LEU A 236 30.21 3.86 -12.99
CA LEU A 236 31.63 4.18 -12.82
C LEU A 236 31.77 5.66 -12.47
N PRO A 237 32.62 6.02 -11.49
CA PRO A 237 32.97 7.41 -11.28
C PRO A 237 33.62 7.93 -12.55
N PHE A 238 33.13 9.06 -13.07
CA PHE A 238 33.80 9.77 -14.15
C PHE A 238 35.17 10.22 -13.65
N THR A 239 36.23 9.47 -13.97
CA THR A 239 37.59 9.98 -13.85
C THR A 239 37.83 10.87 -15.06
N PRO A 240 37.86 12.21 -14.93
CA PRO A 240 38.34 13.03 -16.03
C PRO A 240 39.75 12.54 -16.40
N PRO A 241 40.10 12.44 -17.68
CA PRO A 241 41.46 12.13 -18.06
C PRO A 241 42.39 13.15 -17.39
N PHE A 242 43.40 12.67 -16.66
CA PHE A 242 44.52 13.50 -16.24
C PHE A 242 45.12 14.07 -17.53
N THR A 243 44.80 15.32 -17.85
CA THR A 243 45.60 16.10 -18.77
C THR A 243 46.93 16.33 -18.07
N THR A 244 47.91 15.47 -18.34
CA THR A 244 49.31 15.82 -18.09
C THR A 244 49.54 17.19 -18.74
N PRO A 245 50.01 18.21 -18.00
CA PRO A 245 50.33 19.49 -18.60
C PRO A 245 51.32 19.24 -19.74
N PRO A 246 51.15 19.86 -20.92
CA PRO A 246 52.12 19.72 -21.99
C PRO A 246 53.48 20.15 -21.43
N GLY A 247 54.44 19.23 -21.48
CA GLY A 247 55.84 19.54 -21.19
C GLY A 247 56.31 20.68 -22.10
N PRO A 248 57.35 21.44 -21.70
CA PRO A 248 57.80 22.61 -22.42
C PRO A 248 58.15 22.21 -23.87
N GLN A 249 57.31 22.64 -24.81
CA GLN A 249 57.64 22.54 -26.23
C GLN A 249 58.64 23.65 -26.53
N THR A 250 59.88 23.27 -26.82
CA THR A 250 60.85 24.14 -27.48
C THR A 250 60.28 24.54 -28.83
N SER A 251 59.89 25.81 -28.96
CA SER A 251 59.43 26.39 -30.20
C SER A 251 60.61 26.54 -31.18
N GLU A 252 60.74 25.62 -32.14
CA GLU A 252 61.48 25.89 -33.36
C GLU A 252 60.62 26.78 -34.26
N ILE A 253 61.10 28.00 -34.47
CA ILE A 253 60.54 28.99 -35.39
C ILE A 253 60.83 28.49 -36.80
N ASN A 254 59.81 28.05 -37.53
CA ASN A 254 59.90 27.90 -38.98
C ASN A 254 58.98 28.92 -39.65
N THR A 255 59.60 29.98 -40.18
CA THR A 255 58.95 31.03 -40.95
C THR A 255 58.61 30.52 -42.34
N ASN A 256 57.34 30.17 -42.59
CA ASN A 256 56.80 30.36 -43.93
C ASN A 256 55.29 30.61 -43.96
N THR A 257 54.92 31.53 -44.83
CA THR A 257 53.75 32.40 -44.77
C THR A 257 52.43 31.81 -45.31
N LYS A 258 51.34 32.18 -44.62
CA LYS A 258 49.99 32.55 -45.11
C LYS A 258 49.04 31.45 -45.63
N LYS A 259 48.04 31.11 -44.79
CA LYS A 259 46.60 31.46 -44.97
C LYS A 259 45.76 30.95 -43.79
N CYS A 260 45.35 31.84 -42.89
CA CYS A 260 44.31 31.56 -41.89
C CYS A 260 42.92 31.72 -42.52
N VAL A 261 42.13 30.65 -42.53
CA VAL A 261 40.67 30.72 -42.67
C VAL A 261 40.09 30.40 -41.29
N ALA A 262 39.59 31.43 -40.61
CA ALA A 262 38.83 31.27 -39.39
C ALA A 262 37.38 30.91 -39.75
N LYS A 263 36.90 29.75 -39.30
CA LYS A 263 35.45 29.48 -39.14
C LYS A 263 35.20 29.07 -37.70
N SER A 264 34.63 30.02 -36.96
CA SER A 264 34.08 29.88 -35.62
C SER A 264 32.94 28.85 -35.62
N TRP A 265 33.01 27.88 -34.71
CA TRP A 265 31.87 27.06 -34.29
C TRP A 265 31.59 27.39 -32.83
N SER A 266 30.50 28.13 -32.61
CA SER A 266 29.95 28.47 -31.31
C SER A 266 29.25 27.26 -30.69
N HIS A 267 29.75 26.82 -29.52
CA HIS A 267 29.08 25.90 -28.62
C HIS A 267 27.79 26.50 -28.08
N GLN A 268 26.69 25.75 -28.20
CA GLN A 268 25.38 26.07 -27.65
C GLN A 268 25.31 25.53 -26.23
N PHE A 269 25.53 26.40 -25.23
CA PHE A 269 25.23 26.13 -23.84
C PHE A 269 23.72 26.28 -23.61
N PHE A 270 23.10 25.25 -23.05
CA PHE A 270 21.72 25.29 -22.54
C PHE A 270 21.66 26.17 -21.29
N PHE A 271 21.12 27.39 -21.42
CA PHE A 271 20.78 28.27 -20.30
C PHE A 271 19.34 28.01 -19.87
N PHE A 272 19.14 27.68 -18.59
CA PHE A 272 17.85 27.58 -17.94
C PHE A 272 17.19 28.97 -17.90
N ARG A 273 16.08 29.15 -18.60
CA ARG A 273 15.29 30.39 -18.63
C ARG A 273 14.35 30.42 -17.42
N SER A 274 14.75 31.10 -16.35
CA SER A 274 13.84 31.46 -15.25
C SER A 274 12.86 32.53 -15.74
N SER A 275 11.57 32.20 -15.72
CA SER A 275 10.45 33.12 -15.99
C SER A 275 10.35 34.22 -14.94
N GLN A 276 9.96 35.40 -15.40
CA GLN A 276 9.91 36.66 -14.67
C GLN A 276 8.88 36.68 -13.53
N LEU A 277 9.25 37.29 -12.41
CA LEU A 277 8.34 37.85 -11.39
C LEU A 277 8.29 39.39 -11.56
N PRO A 278 7.12 40.03 -11.43
CA PRO A 278 7.02 41.49 -11.53
C PRO A 278 7.43 42.19 -10.23
N LYS A 279 8.10 43.33 -10.40
CA LYS A 279 8.62 44.24 -9.35
C LYS A 279 7.46 44.90 -8.59
N VAL A 280 7.49 44.81 -7.26
CA VAL A 280 6.71 45.66 -6.35
C VAL A 280 7.63 46.76 -5.80
N GLN A 281 7.27 48.01 -6.04
CA GLN A 281 7.94 49.19 -5.46
C GLN A 281 7.71 49.24 -3.95
N ARG A 282 8.80 49.41 -3.19
CA ARG A 282 8.77 49.85 -1.78
C ARG A 282 9.10 51.34 -1.74
N SER A 283 8.21 52.14 -1.16
CA SER A 283 8.54 53.44 -0.57
C SER A 283 7.97 53.52 0.84
N THR A 284 8.88 53.76 1.78
CA THR A 284 8.73 53.93 3.23
C THR A 284 8.21 55.31 3.63
N LEU A 285 7.24 55.37 4.56
CA LEU A 285 7.05 56.28 5.74
C LEU A 285 5.55 56.21 6.12
N ARG A 286 5.05 56.26 7.36
CA ARG A 286 5.49 56.83 8.64
C ARG A 286 4.57 56.25 9.75
N ARG A 287 5.07 56.16 10.99
CA ARG A 287 4.31 55.77 12.20
C ARG A 287 3.21 56.79 12.55
N SER A 288 2.05 56.33 13.04
CA SER A 288 1.44 56.84 14.27
C SER A 288 0.37 55.92 14.87
N THR A 289 0.49 55.73 16.17
CA THR A 289 -0.35 55.07 17.18
C THR A 289 -1.79 55.58 17.23
N THR A 290 -2.82 54.72 17.33
CA THR A 290 -3.90 54.81 18.36
C THR A 290 -4.85 53.60 18.37
N ARG A 291 -5.51 53.44 19.53
CA ARG A 291 -6.39 52.37 20.04
C ARG A 291 -7.76 52.26 19.33
N GLY A 292 -8.44 51.13 19.51
CA GLY A 292 -9.90 51.13 19.79
C GLY A 292 -10.81 50.21 18.96
N LEU A 293 -11.26 49.12 19.60
CA LEU A 293 -12.64 48.61 19.72
C LEU A 293 -13.68 48.73 18.56
N ALA A 294 -14.30 47.56 18.30
CA ALA A 294 -15.74 47.28 18.23
C ALA A 294 -16.56 47.50 16.93
N LEU A 295 -17.19 46.38 16.52
CA LEU A 295 -18.59 46.16 16.10
C LEU A 295 -19.26 46.92 14.94
N HIS A 296 -20.09 46.13 14.26
CA HIS A 296 -21.39 46.45 13.63
C HIS A 296 -21.47 46.66 12.09
N SER A 297 -21.91 45.58 11.43
CA SER A 297 -23.12 45.45 10.59
C SER A 297 -23.58 46.58 9.66
N LEU A 298 -23.95 46.13 8.45
CA LEU A 298 -25.14 46.50 7.66
C LEU A 298 -25.10 47.77 6.78
N ILE A 299 -25.22 47.54 5.45
CA ILE A 299 -26.31 47.99 4.54
C ILE A 299 -25.84 48.50 3.16
N PHE A 300 -26.27 47.73 2.14
CA PHE A 300 -26.84 48.11 0.83
C PHE A 300 -26.01 48.94 -0.17
N ASN A 301 -26.19 48.85 -1.50
CA ASN A 301 -26.82 47.93 -2.45
C ASN A 301 -26.64 48.59 -3.84
N LYS A 302 -27.04 47.87 -4.89
CA LYS A 302 -27.24 48.29 -6.29
C LYS A 302 -25.96 48.45 -7.12
N VAL A 303 -25.83 47.99 -8.38
CA VAL A 303 -26.74 47.49 -9.45
C VAL A 303 -25.77 47.32 -10.66
N SER A 304 -25.89 46.46 -11.67
CA SER A 304 -26.94 45.60 -12.19
C SER A 304 -26.44 44.90 -13.47
N THR A 305 -26.99 43.71 -13.75
CA THR A 305 -27.37 43.12 -15.06
C THR A 305 -26.34 43.11 -16.21
N THR A 306 -25.92 41.96 -16.72
CA THR A 306 -26.64 41.05 -17.66
C THR A 306 -25.95 39.67 -17.60
N GLU A 307 -26.49 38.46 -17.83
CA GLU A 307 -27.66 37.96 -18.55
C GLU A 307 -27.88 36.49 -18.09
N LYS A 308 -29.12 36.11 -17.76
CA LYS A 308 -29.56 34.72 -17.52
C LYS A 308 -30.45 34.29 -18.67
N LYS A 309 -30.13 33.16 -19.31
CA LYS A 309 -31.00 32.20 -20.04
C LYS A 309 -30.05 31.12 -20.60
N THR A 310 -30.03 29.89 -20.12
CA THR A 310 -30.94 28.83 -20.56
C THR A 310 -30.75 27.60 -19.65
N LEU A 311 -31.82 27.13 -19.00
CA LEU A 311 -31.90 25.89 -18.24
C LEU A 311 -33.02 25.04 -18.87
N ASN A 312 -32.69 23.88 -19.44
CA ASN A 312 -33.48 22.63 -19.49
C ASN A 312 -33.10 21.76 -20.69
N ARG A 313 -32.48 20.61 -20.42
CA ARG A 313 -32.83 19.28 -20.96
C ARG A 313 -31.72 18.26 -20.64
N TYR A 314 -32.07 17.23 -19.86
CA TYR A 314 -31.89 15.80 -20.16
C TYR A 314 -31.78 14.95 -18.88
N THR A 315 -32.94 14.53 -18.38
CA THR A 315 -33.12 13.29 -17.59
C THR A 315 -34.22 12.49 -18.26
N LYS A 316 -33.87 11.40 -18.93
CA LYS A 316 -34.73 10.26 -19.28
C LYS A 316 -33.87 9.23 -20.02
N TYR A 317 -33.78 8.01 -19.50
CA TYR A 317 -34.11 6.75 -20.20
C TYR A 317 -33.81 5.57 -19.27
N PHE A 318 -34.90 5.03 -18.71
CA PHE A 318 -35.05 3.67 -18.18
C PHE A 318 -36.24 3.09 -18.97
N PRO A 319 -36.19 1.82 -19.42
CA PRO A 319 -37.42 1.05 -19.51
C PRO A 319 -37.32 -0.25 -18.72
N LEU A 320 -38.30 -0.43 -17.85
CA LEU A 320 -38.77 -1.72 -17.35
C LEU A 320 -39.67 -2.33 -18.44
N GLY A 321 -39.49 -3.61 -18.74
CA GLY A 321 -40.40 -4.42 -19.52
C GLY A 321 -40.73 -5.69 -18.73
N LEU A 322 -42.01 -5.82 -18.36
CA LEU A 322 -42.66 -7.03 -17.89
C LEU A 322 -43.45 -7.58 -19.09
N ASP A 323 -43.29 -8.87 -19.35
CA ASP A 323 -44.31 -9.82 -19.82
C ASP A 323 -44.04 -11.15 -19.09
#